data_AF-A0A7S3PVH4-F1
#
_entry.id   AF-A0A7S3PVH4-F1
#
_cell.length_a   1.000
_cell.length_b   1.000
_cell.length_c   1.000
_cell.angle_alpha   90.00
_cell.angle_beta   90.00
_cell.angle_gamma   90.00
#
_symmetry.space_group_name_H-M   'P 1'
#
loop_
_entity.id
_entity.type
_entity.pdbx_description
1 polymer ?
#
loop_
_entity_poly.entity_id
_entity_poly.type
_entity_poly.pdbx_seq_one_letter_code
_entity_poly.pdbx_strand_id
1 'polypeptide(L)'
;QEYIKAYSSLLEEEATNIVEAKGDVNTHASANNAHEREKDKLLCRLYDQLWDTHTQIITTSLPHAKRMENLMPRLEAKFALGWCNMVELLAAMSWTLLSLDALMEHGVGFLPTIVLTTPEAFEWLKATQREDEHLSANNMINMSITTDMFFACEFFRRLVFWNSERKRMSITLKTLTTTSSGLGEKVCVMLRVIALVLFPHSSREWLIAIAVFLAFFYRQWFV
;
A
#
# COMPACT_ATOMS: atom_id res chain seq x y z
N GLN A 1 18.61 2.60 20.08
CA GLN A 1 20.08 2.81 20.07
C GLN A 1 20.85 1.66 19.41
N GLU A 2 20.46 0.40 19.61
CA GLU A 2 21.09 -0.75 18.93
C GLU A 2 20.95 -0.73 17.39
N TYR A 3 19.79 -0.28 16.88
CA TYR A 3 19.56 -0.14 15.43
C TYR A 3 20.49 0.89 14.75
N ILE A 4 20.79 2.00 15.44
CA ILE A 4 21.69 3.03 14.91
C ILE A 4 23.12 2.47 14.84
N LYS A 5 23.53 1.68 15.84
CA LYS A 5 24.83 0.98 15.82
C LYS A 5 24.95 -0.02 14.66
N ALA A 6 23.90 -0.80 14.39
CA ALA A 6 23.90 -1.75 13.27
C ALA A 6 23.97 -1.05 11.91
N TYR A 7 23.32 0.11 11.78
CA TYR A 7 23.36 0.90 10.55
C TYR A 7 24.73 1.58 10.35
N SER A 8 25.34 2.11 11.41
CA SER A 8 26.68 2.71 11.37
C SER A 8 27.78 1.69 11.06
N SER A 9 27.70 0.45 11.57
CA SER A 9 28.68 -0.58 11.25
C SER A 9 28.61 -1.03 9.79
N LEU A 10 27.40 -1.07 9.20
CA LEU A 10 27.21 -1.37 7.77
C LEU A 10 27.83 -0.29 6.86
N LEU A 11 27.74 0.99 7.27
CA LEU A 11 28.33 2.11 6.52
C LEU A 11 29.86 2.13 6.60
N GLU A 12 30.45 1.75 7.74
CA GLU A 12 31.91 1.62 7.88
C GLU A 12 32.46 0.47 7.03
N GLU A 13 31.77 -0.67 7.00
CA GLU A 13 32.13 -1.81 6.15
C GLU A 13 32.07 -1.48 4.64
N GLU A 14 31.09 -0.66 4.24
CA GLU A 14 30.91 -0.13 2.87
C GLU A 14 32.09 0.79 2.46
N ALA A 15 32.60 1.62 3.37
CA ALA A 15 33.75 2.49 3.11
C ALA A 15 35.04 1.68 2.88
N THR A 16 35.26 0.59 3.62
CA THR A 16 36.42 -0.29 3.46
C THR A 16 36.38 -1.09 2.15
N ASN A 17 35.22 -1.63 1.78
CA ASN A 17 35.07 -2.45 0.56
C ASN A 17 35.22 -1.64 -0.74
N ILE A 18 34.89 -0.33 -0.73
CA ILE A 18 35.07 0.56 -1.89
C ILE A 18 36.56 0.82 -2.18
N VAL A 19 37.44 0.72 -1.17
CA VAL A 19 38.89 0.98 -1.33
C VAL A 19 39.62 -0.22 -1.94
N GLU A 20 39.14 -1.45 -1.74
CA GLU A 20 39.78 -2.67 -2.31
C GLU A 20 39.28 -3.05 -3.72
N ALA A 21 38.16 -2.48 -4.18
CA ALA A 21 37.41 -2.91 -5.35
C ALA A 21 37.84 -2.28 -6.72
N LYS A 22 39.15 -2.17 -7.01
CA LYS A 22 39.64 -1.69 -8.32
C LYS A 22 40.06 -2.79 -9.31
N GLY A 23 39.75 -4.05 -9.03
CA GLY A 23 40.29 -5.19 -9.78
C GLY A 23 39.37 -5.89 -10.79
N ASP A 24 38.04 -5.95 -10.58
CA ASP A 24 37.24 -6.94 -11.34
C ASP A 24 35.76 -6.53 -11.55
N VAL A 25 35.50 -5.85 -12.68
CA VAL A 25 34.24 -5.12 -12.96
C VAL A 25 32.99 -6.02 -13.02
N ASN A 26 33.12 -7.29 -13.42
CA ASN A 26 31.97 -8.21 -13.53
C ASN A 26 31.58 -8.86 -12.20
N THR A 27 32.53 -9.08 -11.31
CA THR A 27 32.30 -9.64 -9.96
C THR A 27 31.71 -8.56 -9.05
N HIS A 28 32.14 -7.30 -9.19
CA HIS A 28 31.58 -6.16 -8.48
C HIS A 28 30.12 -5.85 -8.90
N ALA A 29 29.77 -5.95 -10.18
CA ALA A 29 28.39 -5.75 -10.63
C ALA A 29 27.44 -6.82 -10.06
N SER A 30 27.88 -8.08 -9.96
CA SER A 30 27.10 -9.16 -9.36
C SER A 30 26.95 -8.99 -7.83
N ALA A 31 28.03 -8.61 -7.14
CA ALA A 31 28.03 -8.34 -5.71
C ALA A 31 27.16 -7.12 -5.33
N ASN A 32 27.23 -6.03 -6.10
CA ASN A 32 26.40 -4.85 -5.89
C ASN A 32 24.91 -5.16 -6.08
N ASN A 33 24.56 -5.97 -7.09
CA ASN A 33 23.18 -6.41 -7.30
C ASN A 33 22.67 -7.34 -6.17
N ALA A 34 23.53 -8.19 -5.62
CA ALA A 34 23.18 -9.04 -4.49
C ALA A 34 22.96 -8.22 -3.21
N HIS A 35 23.83 -7.24 -2.96
CA HIS A 35 23.76 -6.33 -1.83
C HIS A 35 22.52 -5.43 -1.87
N GLU A 36 22.19 -4.85 -3.03
CA GLU A 36 20.96 -4.06 -3.22
C GLU A 36 19.69 -4.90 -2.98
N ARG A 37 19.68 -6.16 -3.43
CA ARG A 37 18.57 -7.08 -3.12
C ARG A 37 18.44 -7.38 -1.63
N GLU A 38 19.55 -7.45 -0.90
CA GLU A 38 19.54 -7.68 0.54
C GLU A 38 19.06 -6.44 1.31
N LYS A 39 19.51 -5.24 0.92
CA LYS A 39 19.00 -3.95 1.42
C LYS A 39 17.49 -3.83 1.22
N ASP A 40 16.99 -4.14 0.02
CA ASP A 40 15.55 -4.10 -0.30
C ASP A 40 14.75 -5.11 0.56
N LYS A 41 15.27 -6.33 0.75
CA LYS A 41 14.65 -7.32 1.65
C LYS A 41 14.64 -6.88 3.11
N LEU A 42 15.69 -6.21 3.58
CA LEU A 42 15.75 -5.67 4.94
C LEU A 42 14.71 -4.56 5.11
N LEU A 43 14.64 -3.61 4.15
CA LEU A 43 13.65 -2.54 4.15
C LEU A 43 12.22 -3.10 4.18
N CYS A 44 11.91 -4.10 3.35
CA CYS A 44 10.59 -4.73 3.36
C CYS A 44 10.24 -5.31 4.74
N ARG A 45 11.18 -6.04 5.36
CA ARG A 45 10.98 -6.59 6.72
C ARG A 45 10.74 -5.51 7.76
N LEU A 46 11.45 -4.38 7.69
CA LEU A 46 11.25 -3.25 8.59
C LEU A 46 9.87 -2.61 8.39
N TYR A 47 9.44 -2.43 7.14
CA TYR A 47 8.10 -1.89 6.85
C TYR A 47 6.99 -2.85 7.25
N ASP A 48 7.14 -4.16 7.04
CA ASP A 48 6.17 -5.16 7.48
C ASP A 48 6.02 -5.12 9.01
N GLN A 49 7.14 -5.09 9.75
CA GLN A 49 7.12 -4.96 11.22
C GLN A 49 6.48 -3.64 11.69
N LEU A 50 6.75 -2.55 10.98
CA LEU A 50 6.19 -1.25 11.28
C LEU A 50 4.67 -1.25 11.06
N TRP A 51 4.21 -1.84 9.95
CA TRP A 51 2.79 -1.99 9.66
C TRP A 51 2.09 -2.91 10.66
N ASP A 52 2.68 -4.04 11.03
CA ASP A 52 2.17 -4.92 12.08
C ASP A 52 1.98 -4.17 13.41
N THR A 53 2.97 -3.35 13.78
CA THR A 53 2.90 -2.52 14.98
C THR A 53 1.75 -1.51 14.91
N HIS A 54 1.58 -0.82 13.76
CA HIS A 54 0.48 0.12 13.56
C HIS A 54 -0.88 -0.58 13.61
N THR A 55 -1.03 -1.72 12.94
CA THR A 55 -2.25 -2.52 12.96
C THR A 55 -2.58 -2.99 14.38
N GLN A 56 -1.58 -3.38 15.18
CA GLN A 56 -1.78 -3.78 16.57
C GLN A 56 -2.25 -2.61 17.45
N ILE A 57 -1.66 -1.41 17.28
CA ILE A 57 -2.09 -0.19 17.98
C ILE A 57 -3.55 0.13 17.64
N ILE A 58 -3.91 0.13 16.36
CA ILE A 58 -5.28 0.40 15.89
C ILE A 58 -6.25 -0.61 16.50
N THR A 59 -5.96 -1.91 16.36
CA THR A 59 -6.80 -2.99 16.88
C THR A 59 -7.02 -2.87 18.40
N THR A 60 -5.96 -2.53 19.14
CA THR A 60 -6.03 -2.36 20.60
C THR A 60 -6.83 -1.12 21.00
N SER A 61 -6.74 -0.04 20.22
CA SER A 61 -7.47 1.21 20.46
C SER A 61 -8.95 1.16 20.06
N LEU A 62 -9.34 0.20 19.21
CA LEU A 62 -10.69 0.11 18.62
C LEU A 62 -11.84 0.15 19.64
N PRO A 63 -11.80 -0.52 20.80
CA PRO A 63 -12.86 -0.43 21.80
C PRO A 63 -13.02 0.97 22.41
N HIS A 64 -11.93 1.74 22.50
CA HIS A 64 -11.97 3.14 22.94
C HIS A 64 -12.51 4.05 21.83
N ALA A 65 -12.04 3.84 20.59
CA ALA A 65 -12.49 4.62 19.43
C ALA A 65 -14.00 4.49 19.19
N LYS A 66 -14.56 3.27 19.25
CA LYS A 66 -16.02 3.03 19.11
C LYS A 66 -16.88 3.79 20.12
N ARG A 67 -16.36 4.05 21.33
CA ARG A 67 -17.06 4.87 22.32
C ARG A 67 -17.07 6.35 21.95
N MET A 68 -16.00 6.83 21.32
CA MET A 68 -15.90 8.22 20.87
C MET A 68 -16.61 8.48 19.55
N GLU A 69 -16.77 7.45 18.70
CA GLU A 69 -17.47 7.57 17.40
C GLU A 69 -18.87 8.19 17.55
N ASN A 70 -19.62 7.79 18.57
CA ASN A 70 -20.96 8.33 18.86
C ASN A 70 -20.97 9.80 19.31
N LEU A 71 -19.81 10.34 19.68
CA LEU A 71 -19.63 11.74 20.08
C LEU A 71 -19.15 12.61 18.91
N MET A 72 -18.74 12.00 17.80
CA MET A 72 -18.23 12.71 16.64
C MET A 72 -19.37 13.16 15.71
N PRO A 73 -19.26 14.34 15.09
CA PRO A 73 -20.14 14.72 13.99
C PRO A 73 -20.13 13.66 12.88
N ARG A 74 -21.27 13.42 12.24
CA ARG A 74 -21.44 12.29 11.31
C ARG A 74 -20.45 12.32 10.13
N LEU A 75 -20.13 13.49 9.58
CA LEU A 75 -19.17 13.61 8.48
C LEU A 75 -17.75 13.32 8.94
N GLU A 76 -17.34 13.88 10.07
CA GLU A 76 -16.06 13.60 10.71
C GLU A 76 -15.90 12.10 11.05
N ALA A 77 -16.93 11.47 11.61
CA ALA A 77 -16.92 10.03 11.91
C ALA A 77 -16.71 9.18 10.64
N LYS A 78 -17.38 9.52 9.54
CA LYS A 78 -17.18 8.86 8.24
C LYS A 78 -15.77 9.09 7.70
N PHE A 79 -15.29 10.33 7.75
CA PHE A 79 -13.92 10.63 7.32
C PHE A 79 -12.89 9.81 8.12
N ALA A 80 -13.01 9.78 9.45
CA ALA A 80 -12.13 9.01 10.32
C ALA A 80 -12.18 7.50 10.04
N LEU A 81 -13.38 6.92 9.83
CA LEU A 81 -13.52 5.52 9.44
C LEU A 81 -12.89 5.24 8.07
N GLY A 82 -13.10 6.13 7.10
CA GLY A 82 -12.45 6.08 5.80
C GLY A 82 -10.93 6.10 5.88
N TRP A 83 -10.38 6.96 6.74
CA TRP A 83 -8.96 7.02 7.02
C TRP A 83 -8.43 5.71 7.62
N CYS A 84 -9.15 5.11 8.59
CA CYS A 84 -8.78 3.80 9.12
C CYS A 84 -8.73 2.73 8.02
N ASN A 85 -9.76 2.67 7.16
CA ASN A 85 -9.81 1.76 6.03
C ASN A 85 -8.64 1.98 5.04
N MET A 86 -8.29 3.24 4.78
CA MET A 86 -7.14 3.57 3.95
C MET A 86 -5.82 3.12 4.59
N VAL A 87 -5.65 3.29 5.90
CA VAL A 87 -4.47 2.80 6.63
C VAL A 87 -4.37 1.27 6.55
N GLU A 88 -5.48 0.54 6.68
CA GLU A 88 -5.50 -0.91 6.48
C GLU A 88 -5.08 -1.30 5.05
N LEU A 89 -5.54 -0.55 4.05
CA LEU A 89 -5.15 -0.76 2.65
C LEU A 89 -3.65 -0.51 2.43
N LEU A 90 -3.09 0.57 3.00
CA LEU A 90 -1.66 0.86 2.93
C LEU A 90 -0.81 -0.21 3.61
N ALA A 91 -1.28 -0.75 4.74
CA ALA A 91 -0.65 -1.87 5.42
C ALA A 91 -0.70 -3.14 4.56
N ALA A 92 -1.85 -3.45 3.96
CA ALA A 92 -2.00 -4.57 3.04
C ALA A 92 -1.11 -4.44 1.79
N MET A 93 -0.78 -3.19 1.41
CA MET A 93 0.13 -2.85 0.32
C MET A 93 1.62 -2.90 0.72
N SER A 94 1.96 -3.22 1.98
CA SER A 94 3.29 -3.04 2.57
C SER A 94 3.93 -1.73 2.11
N TRP A 95 3.15 -0.65 2.17
CA TRP A 95 3.52 0.61 1.53
C TRP A 95 4.80 1.17 2.15
N THR A 96 5.82 1.41 1.32
CA THR A 96 7.15 1.80 1.78
C THR A 96 7.40 3.31 1.72
N LEU A 97 6.40 4.10 1.31
CA LEU A 97 6.49 5.56 1.22
C LEU A 97 5.66 6.21 2.34
N LEU A 98 6.13 6.04 3.58
CA LEU A 98 5.42 6.50 4.80
C LEU A 98 5.70 7.96 5.17
N SER A 99 6.59 8.64 4.44
CA SER A 99 6.79 10.08 4.64
C SER A 99 5.50 10.83 4.32
N LEU A 100 5.16 11.80 5.16
CA LEU A 100 3.99 12.67 4.95
C LEU A 100 4.03 13.31 3.55
N ASP A 101 5.20 13.74 3.09
CA ASP A 101 5.41 14.29 1.75
C ASP A 101 4.99 13.33 0.64
N ALA A 102 5.30 12.04 0.79
CA ALA A 102 4.90 11.02 -0.19
C ALA A 102 3.41 10.70 -0.13
N LEU A 103 2.79 10.72 1.05
CA LEU A 103 1.34 10.60 1.17
C LEU A 103 0.63 11.79 0.52
N MET A 104 1.17 13.01 0.66
CA MET A 104 0.67 14.21 0.00
C MET A 104 0.87 14.16 -1.52
N GLU A 105 2.07 13.81 -1.99
CA GLU A 105 2.39 13.74 -3.42
C GLU A 105 1.56 12.70 -4.18
N HIS A 106 1.21 11.61 -3.50
CA HIS A 106 0.39 10.54 -4.09
C HIS A 106 -1.10 10.68 -3.81
N GLY A 107 -1.54 11.80 -3.21
CA GLY A 107 -2.97 12.12 -3.01
C GLY A 107 -3.69 11.28 -1.95
N VAL A 108 -2.91 10.62 -1.10
CA VAL A 108 -3.40 9.70 -0.04
C VAL A 108 -3.36 10.38 1.34
N GLY A 109 -2.87 11.62 1.43
CA GLY A 109 -2.48 12.24 2.71
C GLY A 109 -2.94 13.68 2.95
N PHE A 110 -3.81 14.26 2.13
CA PHE A 110 -4.36 15.59 2.44
C PHE A 110 -5.40 15.47 3.55
N LEU A 111 -4.98 15.75 4.78
CA LEU A 111 -5.89 15.86 5.91
C LEU A 111 -6.62 17.20 5.85
N PRO A 112 -7.94 17.24 6.06
CA PRO A 112 -8.68 18.48 6.21
C PRO A 112 -8.07 19.36 7.30
N THR A 113 -7.82 20.62 6.99
CA THR A 113 -7.35 21.60 7.98
C THR A 113 -8.41 22.03 8.99
N ILE A 114 -9.66 21.63 8.76
CA ILE A 114 -10.81 21.90 9.62
C ILE A 114 -11.54 20.60 9.95
N VAL A 115 -12.20 20.57 11.11
CA VAL A 115 -13.07 19.44 11.48
C VAL A 115 -14.34 19.49 10.63
N LEU A 116 -14.74 18.35 10.08
CA LEU A 116 -15.91 18.21 9.21
C LEU A 116 -17.18 18.08 10.07
N THR A 117 -17.53 19.16 10.77
CA THR A 117 -18.69 19.20 11.66
C THR A 117 -20.01 19.26 10.89
N THR A 118 -20.04 19.94 9.74
CA THR A 118 -21.25 20.18 8.96
C THR A 118 -20.99 20.08 7.44
N PRO A 119 -22.02 19.92 6.59
CA PRO A 119 -21.85 19.93 5.14
C PRO A 119 -21.24 21.23 4.61
N GLU A 120 -21.52 22.36 5.25
CA GLU A 120 -20.96 23.66 4.87
C GLU A 120 -19.44 23.70 5.09
N ALA A 121 -18.95 23.06 6.16
CA ALA A 121 -17.51 22.91 6.40
C ALA A 121 -16.84 22.09 5.28
N PHE A 122 -17.51 21.03 4.80
CA PHE A 122 -17.01 20.23 3.69
C PHE A 122 -16.98 21.05 2.37
N GLU A 123 -18.06 21.75 2.03
CA GLU A 123 -18.10 22.60 0.82
C GLU A 123 -17.15 23.80 0.91
N TRP A 124 -16.86 24.29 2.11
CA TRP A 124 -15.89 25.36 2.33
C TRP A 124 -14.48 24.99 1.85
N LEU A 125 -14.06 23.73 1.99
CA LEU A 125 -12.78 23.25 1.46
C LEU A 125 -12.69 23.47 -0.06
N LYS A 126 -13.77 23.17 -0.78
CA LYS A 126 -13.87 23.39 -2.21
C LYS A 126 -13.89 24.88 -2.57
N ALA A 127 -14.64 25.69 -1.81
CA ALA A 127 -14.80 27.12 -2.07
C ALA A 127 -13.51 27.93 -1.85
N THR A 128 -12.59 27.46 -1.00
CA THR A 128 -11.35 28.16 -0.65
C THR A 128 -10.11 27.69 -1.44
N GLN A 129 -10.32 27.08 -2.61
CA GLN A 129 -9.26 26.55 -3.48
C GLN A 129 -8.40 25.43 -2.83
N ARG A 130 -8.94 24.73 -1.81
CA ARG A 130 -8.31 23.53 -1.22
C ARG A 130 -8.87 22.26 -1.86
N GLU A 131 -8.76 22.17 -3.19
CA GLU A 131 -9.38 21.10 -3.96
C GLU A 131 -8.85 19.71 -3.57
N ASP A 132 -7.56 19.58 -3.28
CA ASP A 132 -6.94 18.31 -2.87
C ASP A 132 -7.44 17.82 -1.51
N GLU A 133 -7.62 18.72 -0.53
CA GLU A 133 -8.21 18.37 0.77
C GLU A 133 -9.67 17.95 0.62
N HIS A 134 -10.45 18.68 -0.17
CA HIS A 134 -11.84 18.33 -0.45
C HIS A 134 -11.94 16.96 -1.14
N LEU A 135 -11.10 16.70 -2.15
CA LEU A 135 -11.08 15.44 -2.87
C LEU A 135 -10.66 14.28 -1.96
N SER A 136 -9.61 14.47 -1.16
CA SER A 136 -9.16 13.47 -0.20
C SER A 136 -10.22 13.17 0.85
N ALA A 137 -10.85 14.20 1.42
CA ALA A 137 -11.96 14.05 2.36
C ALA A 137 -13.14 13.28 1.75
N ASN A 138 -13.52 13.62 0.52
CA ASN A 138 -14.56 12.92 -0.22
C ASN A 138 -14.22 11.43 -0.41
N ASN A 139 -12.98 11.14 -0.80
CA ASN A 139 -12.51 9.77 -0.99
C ASN A 139 -12.55 8.97 0.32
N MET A 140 -12.10 9.55 1.43
CA MET A 140 -12.19 8.92 2.75
C MET A 140 -13.65 8.67 3.14
N ILE A 141 -14.53 9.65 3.00
CA ILE A 141 -15.96 9.49 3.29
C ILE A 141 -16.56 8.36 2.43
N ASN A 142 -16.19 8.23 1.16
CA ASN A 142 -16.64 7.14 0.30
C ASN A 142 -16.06 5.78 0.72
N MET A 143 -14.79 5.73 1.11
CA MET A 143 -14.13 4.52 1.64
C MET A 143 -14.74 4.04 2.96
N SER A 144 -15.37 4.92 3.73
CA SER A 144 -16.05 4.54 4.98
C SER A 144 -17.25 3.60 4.77
N ILE A 145 -17.79 3.56 3.55
CA ILE A 145 -18.98 2.79 3.18
C ILE A 145 -18.59 1.44 2.54
N THR A 146 -17.30 1.24 2.22
CA THR A 146 -16.82 0.02 1.56
C THR A 146 -16.95 -1.18 2.50
N THR A 147 -17.93 -2.05 2.24
CA THR A 147 -18.21 -3.26 3.05
C THR A 147 -17.17 -4.36 2.85
N ASP A 148 -16.44 -4.34 1.74
CA ASP A 148 -15.55 -5.41 1.30
C ASP A 148 -14.06 -5.07 1.49
N MET A 149 -13.73 -4.29 2.53
CA MET A 149 -12.34 -3.90 2.84
C MET A 149 -11.42 -5.12 2.98
N PHE A 150 -11.93 -6.23 3.51
CA PHE A 150 -11.22 -7.50 3.58
C PHE A 150 -10.76 -7.99 2.19
N PHE A 151 -11.66 -8.00 1.21
CA PHE A 151 -11.33 -8.43 -0.15
C PHE A 151 -10.34 -7.47 -0.82
N ALA A 152 -10.51 -6.16 -0.61
CA ALA A 152 -9.57 -5.17 -1.11
C ALA A 152 -8.17 -5.37 -0.51
N CYS A 153 -8.06 -5.55 0.81
CA CYS A 153 -6.80 -5.83 1.47
C CYS A 153 -6.15 -7.12 0.93
N GLU A 154 -6.92 -8.19 0.78
CA GLU A 154 -6.39 -9.46 0.27
C GLU A 154 -5.92 -9.36 -1.18
N PHE A 155 -6.65 -8.60 -2.00
CA PHE A 155 -6.24 -8.27 -3.37
C PHE A 155 -4.87 -7.58 -3.40
N PHE A 156 -4.68 -6.56 -2.55
CA PHE A 156 -3.41 -5.83 -2.51
C PHE A 156 -2.29 -6.65 -1.88
N ARG A 157 -2.53 -7.46 -0.84
CA ARG A 157 -1.53 -8.38 -0.28
C ARG A 157 -0.96 -9.31 -1.35
N ARG A 158 -1.82 -9.84 -2.24
CA ARG A 158 -1.38 -10.64 -3.39
C ARG A 158 -0.51 -9.84 -4.36
N LEU A 159 -0.89 -8.58 -4.62
CA LEU A 159 -0.15 -7.72 -5.55
C LEU A 159 1.26 -7.36 -5.02
N VAL A 160 1.40 -7.15 -3.71
CA VAL A 160 2.65 -6.80 -3.02
C VAL A 160 3.71 -7.88 -3.11
N PHE A 161 3.28 -9.13 -3.29
CA PHE A 161 4.20 -10.24 -3.52
C PHE A 161 5.16 -9.96 -4.68
N TRP A 162 4.66 -9.31 -5.73
CA TRP A 162 5.46 -8.93 -6.88
C TRP A 162 6.32 -7.71 -6.53
N ASN A 163 7.61 -7.92 -6.23
CA ASN A 163 8.56 -6.85 -5.89
C ASN A 163 8.52 -5.67 -6.88
N SER A 164 8.38 -5.96 -8.18
CA SER A 164 8.26 -4.95 -9.23
C SER A 164 6.98 -4.11 -9.09
N GLU A 165 5.87 -4.70 -8.68
CA GLU A 165 4.61 -3.98 -8.48
C GLU A 165 4.58 -3.25 -7.15
N ARG A 166 5.14 -3.83 -6.07
CA ARG A 166 5.28 -3.10 -4.80
C ARG A 166 6.01 -1.77 -5.03
N LYS A 167 7.12 -1.78 -5.78
CA LYS A 167 7.88 -0.55 -6.12
C LYS A 167 7.11 0.41 -7.04
N ARG A 168 6.20 -0.10 -7.86
CA ARG A 168 5.38 0.70 -8.80
C ARG A 168 4.02 1.07 -8.24
N MET A 169 3.68 0.64 -7.02
CA MET A 169 2.34 0.75 -6.46
C MET A 169 1.86 2.21 -6.40
N SER A 170 2.76 3.13 -6.06
CA SER A 170 2.42 4.55 -6.00
C SER A 170 2.09 5.16 -7.36
N ILE A 171 2.82 4.75 -8.39
CA ILE A 171 2.54 5.15 -9.78
C ILE A 171 1.22 4.51 -10.23
N THR A 172 1.02 3.22 -9.96
CA THR A 172 -0.22 2.49 -10.26
C THR A 172 -1.42 3.20 -9.64
N LEU A 173 -1.38 3.53 -8.35
CA LEU A 173 -2.46 4.24 -7.69
C LEU A 173 -2.68 5.63 -8.27
N LYS A 174 -1.60 6.41 -8.47
CA LYS A 174 -1.69 7.75 -9.07
C LYS A 174 -2.34 7.72 -10.45
N THR A 175 -1.95 6.79 -11.33
CA THR A 175 -2.57 6.63 -12.66
C THR A 175 -4.05 6.27 -12.57
N LEU A 176 -4.45 5.46 -11.59
CA LEU A 176 -5.85 5.07 -11.42
C LEU A 176 -6.71 6.21 -10.83
N THR A 177 -6.17 6.95 -9.86
CA THR A 177 -6.90 7.98 -9.09
C THR A 177 -6.91 9.36 -9.74
N THR A 178 -5.88 9.73 -10.51
CA THR A 178 -5.82 11.06 -11.13
C THR A 178 -6.66 11.14 -12.40
N THR A 179 -7.25 12.30 -12.66
CA THR A 179 -8.06 12.59 -13.86
C THR A 179 -7.21 12.90 -15.09
N SER A 180 -5.92 13.20 -14.90
CA SER A 180 -4.97 13.54 -15.98
C SER A 180 -4.53 12.33 -16.81
N SER A 181 -4.63 11.11 -16.28
CA SER A 181 -4.34 9.89 -17.04
C SER A 181 -5.48 9.53 -17.98
N GLY A 182 -5.14 9.27 -19.25
CA GLY A 182 -6.10 8.87 -20.27
C GLY A 182 -6.77 7.52 -19.96
N LEU A 183 -8.01 7.32 -20.43
CA LEU A 183 -8.77 6.08 -20.18
C LEU A 183 -8.01 4.82 -20.60
N GLY A 184 -7.28 4.87 -21.72
CA GLY A 184 -6.49 3.74 -22.21
C GLY A 184 -5.37 3.34 -21.25
N GLU A 185 -4.68 4.30 -20.64
CA GLU A 185 -3.62 4.05 -19.66
C GLU A 185 -4.19 3.37 -18.41
N LYS A 186 -5.34 3.87 -17.92
CA LYS A 186 -6.05 3.26 -16.78
C LYS A 186 -6.45 1.82 -17.05
N VAL A 187 -6.99 1.53 -18.25
CA VAL A 187 -7.37 0.17 -18.65
C VAL A 187 -6.14 -0.74 -18.72
N CYS A 188 -5.03 -0.29 -19.31
CA CYS A 188 -3.78 -1.06 -19.35
C CYS A 188 -3.25 -1.37 -17.95
N VAL A 189 -3.24 -0.39 -17.05
CA VAL A 189 -2.82 -0.57 -15.66
C VAL A 189 -3.74 -1.55 -14.92
N MET A 190 -5.06 -1.41 -15.08
CA MET A 190 -6.04 -2.33 -14.48
C MET A 190 -5.83 -3.76 -14.97
N LEU A 191 -5.69 -3.97 -16.28
CA LEU A 191 -5.48 -5.30 -16.85
C LEU A 191 -4.19 -5.94 -16.33
N ARG A 192 -3.09 -5.17 -16.25
CA ARG A 192 -1.82 -5.64 -15.66
C ARG A 192 -2.00 -6.07 -14.21
N VAL A 193 -2.64 -5.23 -13.40
CA VAL A 193 -2.85 -5.49 -11.97
C VAL A 193 -3.75 -6.71 -11.76
N ILE A 194 -4.86 -6.81 -12.50
CA ILE A 194 -5.78 -7.95 -12.46
C ILE A 194 -5.04 -9.24 -12.84
N ALA A 195 -4.26 -9.21 -13.94
CA ALA A 195 -3.47 -10.37 -14.34
C ALA A 195 -2.56 -10.83 -13.20
N LEU A 196 -1.79 -9.92 -12.59
CA LEU A 196 -0.85 -10.27 -11.52
C LEU A 196 -1.51 -10.79 -10.24
N VAL A 197 -2.75 -10.40 -9.96
CA VAL A 197 -3.51 -10.94 -8.81
C VAL A 197 -4.12 -12.31 -9.13
N LEU A 198 -4.53 -12.54 -10.37
CA LEU A 198 -5.14 -13.80 -10.82
C LEU A 198 -4.10 -14.90 -11.12
N PHE A 199 -2.89 -14.53 -11.54
CA PHE A 199 -1.86 -15.50 -11.85
C PHE A 199 -1.43 -16.26 -10.59
N PRO A 200 -1.45 -17.61 -10.60
CA PRO A 200 -1.06 -18.40 -9.45
C PRO A 200 0.40 -18.14 -9.14
N HIS A 201 0.66 -17.72 -7.92
CA HIS A 201 1.98 -17.30 -7.49
C HIS A 201 2.85 -18.52 -7.14
N SER A 202 2.26 -19.51 -6.48
CA SER A 202 2.97 -20.73 -6.06
C SER A 202 2.64 -21.95 -6.92
N SER A 203 3.56 -22.91 -6.99
CA SER A 203 3.29 -24.22 -7.59
C SER A 203 2.10 -24.94 -6.94
N ARG A 204 1.83 -24.67 -5.66
CA ARG A 204 0.64 -25.16 -4.94
C ARG A 204 -0.66 -24.52 -5.46
N GLU A 205 -0.66 -23.22 -5.71
CA GLU A 205 -1.82 -22.55 -6.31
C GLU A 205 -2.07 -23.03 -7.74
N TRP A 206 -1.01 -23.32 -8.51
CA TRP A 206 -1.14 -23.98 -9.81
C TRP A 206 -1.79 -25.35 -9.68
N LEU A 207 -1.37 -26.17 -8.71
CA LEU A 207 -1.97 -27.48 -8.46
C LEU A 207 -3.44 -27.37 -8.05
N ILE A 208 -3.81 -26.39 -7.23
CA ILE A 208 -5.21 -26.13 -6.84
C ILE A 208 -6.03 -25.69 -8.04
N ALA A 209 -5.53 -24.75 -8.85
CA ALA A 209 -6.21 -24.28 -10.05
C ALA A 209 -6.42 -25.41 -11.06
N ILE A 210 -5.39 -26.24 -11.29
CA ILE A 210 -5.49 -27.43 -12.14
C ILE A 210 -6.48 -28.44 -11.56
N ALA A 211 -6.46 -28.71 -10.26
CA ALA A 211 -7.39 -29.64 -9.61
C ALA A 211 -8.84 -29.17 -9.72
N VAL A 212 -9.11 -27.88 -9.50
CA VAL A 212 -10.45 -27.28 -9.67
C VAL A 212 -10.88 -27.33 -11.13
N PHE A 213 -9.98 -27.04 -12.07
CA PHE A 213 -10.24 -27.14 -13.51
C PHE A 213 -10.59 -28.58 -13.91
N LEU A 214 -9.78 -29.56 -13.51
CA LEU A 214 -10.03 -30.98 -13.79
C LEU A 214 -11.34 -31.46 -13.17
N ALA A 215 -11.67 -31.03 -11.94
CA ALA A 215 -12.93 -31.37 -11.28
C ALA A 215 -14.15 -30.76 -12.01
N PHE A 216 -14.04 -29.53 -12.50
CA PHE A 216 -15.08 -28.88 -13.29
C PHE A 216 -15.34 -29.62 -14.61
N PHE A 217 -14.28 -29.98 -15.34
CA PHE A 217 -14.41 -30.73 -16.60
C PHE A 217 -14.89 -32.17 -16.40
N TYR A 218 -14.43 -32.85 -15.33
CA TYR A 218 -14.93 -34.17 -14.97
C TYR A 218 -16.45 -34.15 -14.73
N ARG A 219 -16.94 -33.14 -14.01
CA ARG A 219 -18.38 -32.98 -13.76
C ARG A 219 -19.17 -32.72 -15.04
N GLN A 220 -18.66 -31.91 -15.97
CA GLN A 220 -19.34 -31.61 -17.24
C GLN A 220 -19.39 -32.81 -18.22
N TRP A 221 -18.50 -33.78 -18.08
CA TRP A 221 -18.43 -34.94 -18.97
C TRP A 221 -19.11 -36.19 -18.45
N PHE A 222 -19.22 -36.35 -17.14
CA PHE A 222 -19.71 -37.59 -16.51
C PHE A 222 -21.03 -37.44 -15.74
N VAL A 223 -21.58 -36.23 -15.64
CA VAL A 223 -22.90 -35.94 -15.05
C VAL A 223 -23.75 -35.24 -16.09
#